data_AF-F7BI17-F1
#
_entry.id   AF-F7BI17-F1
#
_cell.length_a   1.000
_cell.length_b   1.000
_cell.length_c   1.000
_cell.angle_alpha   90.00
_cell.angle_beta   90.00
_cell.angle_gamma   90.00
#
_symmetry.space_group_name_H-M   'P 1'
#
loop_
_entity.id
_entity.type
_entity.pdbx_description
1 polymer ?
#
loop_
_entity_poly.entity_id
_entity_poly.type
_entity_poly.pdbx_seq_one_letter_code
_entity_poly.pdbx_strand_id
1 'polypeptide(L)'
;KACPEDGVFGIFLNRLGSHIIALCKGHTGTEVCVWNVETGNHQHVAFENAHSTCGACVDLQYCLTSHPSETTIRVHNLTTRIDDRPARQSTHNKSQGIGEFYPITHNSRYVVARGSDNGPITVWNITRGQCRGEAVSIERGLQEKNDVMVVKDTRVVILSDRGMSSMEHGSEQIFKTIYIYDLQTKKYVRKIHPVAVMTCPRDEYRILGADRLLGVAQDRSHFVVWSLENGQVINRMKLDFSKYELAENLAE
;
A
#
# COMPACT_ATOMS: atom_id res chain seq x y z
N LYS A 1 -15.81 5.37 25.75
CA LYS A 1 -16.80 5.76 24.73
C LYS A 1 -16.16 5.43 23.40
N ALA A 2 -16.61 4.36 22.73
CA ALA A 2 -16.13 4.05 21.38
C ALA A 2 -16.47 5.24 20.48
N CYS A 3 -15.54 5.71 19.66
CA CYS A 3 -15.79 6.71 18.61
C CYS A 3 -16.50 6.01 17.44
N PRO A 4 -17.84 6.06 17.32
CA PRO A 4 -18.59 5.28 16.34
C PRO A 4 -18.76 6.06 15.03
N GLU A 5 -18.35 7.33 15.00
CA GLU A 5 -18.60 8.25 13.87
C GLU A 5 -17.34 8.54 13.04
N ASP A 6 -16.16 8.09 13.47
CA ASP A 6 -14.95 8.38 12.72
C ASP A 6 -14.81 7.46 11.51
N GLY A 7 -14.60 8.06 10.34
CA GLY A 7 -14.41 7.32 9.10
C GLY A 7 -13.04 6.61 9.08
N VAL A 8 -13.03 5.29 9.20
CA VAL A 8 -11.81 4.48 9.11
C VAL A 8 -11.33 4.40 7.67
N PHE A 9 -10.08 4.77 7.40
CA PHE A 9 -9.47 4.69 6.07
C PHE A 9 -8.23 3.80 6.00
N GLY A 10 -7.74 3.31 7.14
CA GLY A 10 -6.64 2.36 7.20
C GLY A 10 -6.82 1.42 8.39
N ILE A 11 -6.64 0.12 8.17
CA ILE A 11 -6.69 -0.91 9.21
C ILE A 11 -5.47 -1.80 9.03
N PHE A 12 -4.72 -2.00 10.11
CA PHE A 12 -3.50 -2.80 10.12
C PHE A 12 -3.54 -3.77 11.30
N LEU A 13 -3.27 -5.05 11.03
CA LEU A 13 -3.15 -6.07 12.06
C LEU A 13 -1.70 -6.21 12.49
N ASN A 14 -1.51 -6.34 13.79
CA ASN A 14 -0.26 -6.67 14.42
C ASN A 14 0.27 -8.05 14.00
N ARG A 15 1.60 -8.21 13.94
CA ARG A 15 2.25 -9.47 13.52
C ARG A 15 1.79 -10.68 14.35
N LEU A 16 1.42 -10.45 15.61
CA LEU A 16 0.91 -11.48 16.53
C LEU A 16 -0.61 -11.67 16.45
N GLY A 17 -1.34 -10.92 15.60
CA GLY A 17 -2.80 -10.92 15.53
C GLY A 17 -3.53 -10.32 16.75
N SER A 18 -2.80 -9.81 17.74
CA SER A 18 -3.36 -9.39 19.04
C SER A 18 -3.95 -7.97 19.05
N HIS A 19 -3.53 -7.11 18.11
CA HIS A 19 -3.95 -5.71 18.08
C HIS A 19 -4.30 -5.25 16.67
N ILE A 20 -5.29 -4.37 16.55
CA ILE A 20 -5.62 -3.65 15.32
C ILE A 20 -5.23 -2.20 15.51
N ILE A 21 -4.53 -1.64 14.52
CA ILE A 21 -4.28 -0.21 14.40
C ILE A 21 -5.24 0.33 13.35
N ALA A 22 -6.07 1.28 13.75
CA ALA A 22 -7.00 1.97 12.87
C ALA A 22 -6.55 3.42 12.67
N LEU A 23 -6.61 3.86 11.42
CA LEU A 23 -6.48 5.26 11.03
C LEU A 23 -7.85 5.82 10.74
N CYS A 24 -8.24 6.81 11.54
CA CYS A 24 -9.58 7.34 11.58
C CYS A 24 -9.56 8.81 11.13
N LYS A 25 -10.55 9.21 10.34
CA LYS A 25 -10.84 10.62 10.07
C LYS A 25 -11.68 11.14 11.22
N GLY A 26 -11.04 11.83 12.17
CA GLY A 26 -11.73 12.56 13.23
C GLY A 26 -12.27 13.90 12.72
N HIS A 27 -12.89 14.69 13.60
CA HIS A 27 -13.54 15.95 13.22
C HIS A 27 -12.57 17.01 12.68
N THR A 28 -11.35 17.09 13.24
CA THR A 28 -10.37 18.14 12.92
C THR A 28 -9.05 17.58 12.38
N GLY A 29 -8.96 16.26 12.19
CA GLY A 29 -7.67 15.62 11.99
C GLY A 29 -7.73 14.12 11.73
N THR A 30 -6.55 13.51 11.77
CA THR A 30 -6.41 12.05 11.73
C THR A 30 -6.08 11.52 13.11
N GLU A 31 -6.83 10.52 13.54
CA GLU A 31 -6.61 9.80 14.78
C GLU A 31 -5.98 8.44 14.49
N VAL A 32 -5.05 8.04 15.35
CA VAL A 32 -4.48 6.69 15.37
C VAL A 32 -5.03 5.99 16.60
N CYS A 33 -5.81 4.94 16.35
CA CYS A 33 -6.45 4.16 17.40
C CYS A 33 -5.88 2.74 17.43
N VAL A 34 -5.71 2.18 18.63
CA VAL A 34 -5.26 0.80 18.84
C VAL A 34 -6.36 0.03 19.56
N TRP A 35 -6.73 -1.11 19.01
CA TRP A 35 -7.71 -2.04 19.57
C TRP A 35 -7.01 -3.34 19.93
N ASN A 36 -7.24 -3.85 21.13
CA ASN A 36 -6.87 -5.20 21.50
C ASN A 36 -7.95 -6.16 21.00
N VAL A 37 -7.56 -7.14 20.17
CA VAL A 37 -8.49 -8.04 19.46
C VAL A 37 -9.22 -8.98 20.44
N GLU A 38 -8.54 -9.41 21.49
CA GLU A 38 -9.08 -10.37 22.47
C GLU A 38 -10.07 -9.70 23.43
N THR A 39 -9.72 -8.54 23.95
CA THR A 39 -10.51 -7.84 25.00
C THR A 39 -11.50 -6.82 24.44
N GLY A 40 -11.35 -6.43 23.17
CA GLY A 40 -12.11 -5.33 22.56
C GLY A 40 -11.76 -3.93 23.10
N ASN A 41 -10.79 -3.84 24.02
CA ASN A 41 -10.35 -2.56 24.58
C ASN A 41 -9.69 -1.70 23.50
N HIS A 42 -10.02 -0.42 23.45
CA HIS A 42 -9.44 0.53 22.51
C HIS A 42 -8.86 1.76 23.19
N GLN A 43 -7.86 2.35 22.54
CA GLN A 43 -7.18 3.55 22.99
C GLN A 43 -6.83 4.44 21.80
N HIS A 44 -6.98 5.75 21.96
CA HIS A 44 -6.44 6.75 21.03
C HIS A 44 -4.99 7.00 21.43
N VAL A 45 -4.06 6.68 20.54
CA VAL A 45 -2.63 6.74 20.83
C VAL A 45 -1.95 7.96 20.19
N ALA A 46 -2.48 8.47 19.07
CA ALA A 46 -1.98 9.65 18.37
C ALA A 46 -3.12 10.50 17.78
N PHE A 47 -2.84 11.79 17.61
CA PHE A 47 -3.70 12.72 16.87
C PHE A 47 -2.88 13.66 15.99
N GLU A 48 -3.37 13.93 14.78
CA GLU A 48 -2.77 14.85 13.82
C GLU A 48 -3.76 15.95 13.44
N ASN A 49 -3.34 17.21 13.51
CA ASN A 49 -4.16 18.39 13.16
C ASN A 49 -4.49 18.54 11.66
N ALA A 50 -4.32 17.49 10.85
CA ALA A 50 -4.63 17.49 9.42
C ALA A 50 -4.97 16.07 8.94
N HIS A 51 -6.02 15.95 8.12
CA HIS A 51 -6.44 14.66 7.58
C HIS A 51 -5.36 14.07 6.67
N SER A 52 -4.94 12.86 7.01
CA SER A 52 -4.09 12.02 6.17
C SER A 52 -4.93 11.25 5.16
N THR A 53 -4.38 11.00 3.97
CA THR A 53 -5.08 10.25 2.90
C THR A 53 -4.58 8.83 2.77
N CYS A 54 -3.39 8.53 3.29
CA CYS A 54 -2.84 7.19 3.29
C CYS A 54 -2.06 6.92 4.57
N GLY A 55 -1.84 5.63 4.80
CA GLY A 55 -1.39 5.12 6.07
C GLY A 55 -0.75 3.75 5.94
N ALA A 56 0.22 3.44 6.81
CA ALA A 56 0.68 2.08 7.02
C ALA A 56 1.24 1.93 8.42
N CYS A 57 1.20 0.71 8.94
CA CYS A 57 1.92 0.37 10.14
C CYS A 57 3.20 -0.41 9.80
N VAL A 58 4.28 -0.08 10.49
CA VAL A 58 5.59 -0.72 10.36
C VAL A 58 5.96 -1.36 11.69
N ASP A 59 5.94 -2.68 11.71
CA ASP A 59 6.33 -3.53 12.84
C ASP A 59 5.69 -3.14 14.18
N LEU A 60 4.52 -2.48 14.14
CA LEU A 60 3.76 -1.99 15.30
C LEU A 60 4.49 -1.00 16.19
N GLN A 61 5.70 -0.64 15.83
CA GLN A 61 6.45 0.40 16.49
C GLN A 61 6.10 1.74 15.86
N TYR A 62 5.87 1.77 14.55
CA TYR A 62 5.62 3.00 13.82
C TYR A 62 4.30 2.97 13.08
N CYS A 63 3.47 3.99 13.27
CA CYS A 63 2.38 4.31 12.37
C CYS A 63 2.81 5.45 11.46
N LEU A 64 2.69 5.24 10.16
CA LEU A 64 3.06 6.21 9.14
C LEU A 64 1.79 6.79 8.55
N THR A 65 1.81 8.08 8.27
CA THR A 65 0.72 8.83 7.66
C THR A 65 1.29 9.85 6.69
N SER A 66 0.54 10.17 5.64
CA SER A 66 0.89 11.29 4.76
C SER A 66 -0.34 11.93 4.14
N HIS A 67 -0.12 13.14 3.64
CA HIS A 67 -1.09 13.90 2.88
C HIS A 67 -0.50 14.27 1.50
N PRO A 68 -1.30 14.35 0.41
CA PRO A 68 -0.79 14.59 -0.94
C PRO A 68 -0.20 15.99 -1.13
N SER A 69 -0.49 16.93 -0.23
CA SER A 69 0.14 18.26 -0.23
C SER A 69 1.46 18.29 0.55
N GLU A 70 1.84 17.20 1.21
CA GLU A 70 3.03 17.13 2.05
C GLU A 70 4.11 16.28 1.41
N THR A 71 5.33 16.79 1.46
CA THR A 71 6.52 16.19 0.84
C THR A 71 7.26 15.26 1.81
N THR A 72 6.68 15.02 2.99
CA THR A 72 7.29 14.29 4.09
C THR A 72 6.33 13.23 4.59
N ILE A 73 6.87 12.12 5.11
CA ILE A 73 6.10 11.08 5.80
C ILE A 73 6.05 11.44 7.28
N ARG A 74 4.86 11.46 7.87
CA ARG A 74 4.67 11.61 9.31
C ARG A 74 4.85 10.24 9.96
N VAL A 75 5.53 10.19 11.11
CA VAL A 75 5.91 8.95 11.78
C VAL A 75 5.53 9.03 13.26
N HIS A 76 4.66 8.12 13.68
CA HIS A 76 4.16 8.00 15.05
C HIS A 76 4.79 6.79 15.71
N ASN A 77 5.64 7.01 16.70
CA ASN A 77 6.16 5.90 17.50
C ASN A 77 5.11 5.48 18.54
N LEU A 78 4.56 4.28 18.39
CA LEU A 78 3.52 3.73 19.25
C LEU A 78 4.05 3.26 20.62
N THR A 79 5.37 3.14 20.79
CA THR A 79 6.00 2.70 22.05
C THR A 79 6.23 3.84 23.06
N THR A 80 6.18 5.09 22.60
CA THR A 80 6.34 6.29 23.41
C THR A 80 5.04 7.07 23.40
N ARG A 81 4.57 7.58 24.54
CA ARG A 81 3.46 8.54 24.56
C ARG A 81 3.85 9.74 23.68
N ILE A 82 2.99 10.01 22.71
CA ILE A 82 3.30 10.75 21.49
C ILE A 82 3.32 12.24 21.76
N ASP A 83 4.48 12.85 21.59
CA ASP A 83 4.65 14.24 21.17
C ASP A 83 6.09 14.42 20.68
N ASP A 84 6.31 14.30 19.38
CA ASP A 84 7.51 14.89 18.79
C ASP A 84 7.30 15.27 17.32
N ARG A 85 6.59 16.39 17.11
CA ARG A 85 7.02 17.58 16.33
C ARG A 85 5.92 18.22 15.46
N PRO A 86 5.98 19.55 15.29
CA PRO A 86 5.08 20.30 14.42
C PRO A 86 5.41 20.12 12.93
N ALA A 87 4.35 20.12 12.12
CA ALA A 87 4.38 20.29 10.68
C ALA A 87 5.26 21.50 10.31
N ARG A 88 6.38 21.25 9.63
CA ARG A 88 7.08 22.31 8.93
C ARG A 88 6.70 22.20 7.47
N GLN A 89 5.98 23.20 6.97
CA GLN A 89 5.86 23.43 5.54
C GLN A 89 7.28 23.61 4.97
N SER A 90 7.71 22.65 4.16
CA SER A 90 8.87 22.86 3.29
C SER A 90 8.51 23.97 2.31
N THR A 91 9.17 25.12 2.42
CA THR A 91 9.04 26.25 1.50
C THR A 91 9.85 26.06 0.21
N HIS A 92 10.18 24.81 -0.17
CA HIS A 92 10.88 24.51 -1.43
C HIS A 92 9.95 23.88 -2.48
N ASN A 93 9.73 24.68 -3.54
CA ASN A 93 9.38 24.35 -4.93
C ASN A 93 8.69 23.01 -5.24
N LYS A 94 7.43 23.10 -5.71
CA LYS A 94 6.73 22.13 -6.60
C LYS A 94 7.05 20.63 -6.38
N SER A 95 7.23 20.19 -5.15
CA SER A 95 7.40 18.79 -4.85
C SER A 95 6.01 18.15 -4.82
N GLN A 96 5.79 17.15 -5.67
CA GLN A 96 4.61 16.29 -5.55
C GLN A 96 4.65 15.65 -4.16
N GLY A 97 3.55 15.75 -3.40
CA GLY A 97 3.50 15.17 -2.06
C GLY A 97 3.51 13.64 -2.11
N ILE A 98 3.40 12.97 -0.97
CA ILE A 98 3.44 11.51 -0.90
C ILE A 98 2.02 10.96 -0.97
N GLY A 99 1.71 10.27 -2.07
CA GLY A 99 0.40 9.67 -2.30
C GLY A 99 0.27 8.26 -1.74
N GLU A 100 1.37 7.51 -1.68
CA GLU A 100 1.40 6.11 -1.26
C GLU A 100 2.74 5.75 -0.62
N PHE A 101 2.75 4.74 0.24
CA PHE A 101 3.99 4.15 0.73
C PHE A 101 3.82 2.69 1.15
N TYR A 102 4.94 1.97 1.12
CA TYR A 102 5.06 0.53 1.23
C TYR A 102 6.18 0.19 2.22
N PRO A 103 5.84 -0.30 3.43
CA PRO A 103 6.84 -0.75 4.37
C PRO A 103 7.70 -1.88 3.79
N ILE A 104 9.02 -1.83 4.01
CA ILE A 104 9.91 -2.94 3.67
C ILE A 104 9.77 -4.00 4.76
N THR A 105 8.97 -5.03 4.48
CA THR A 105 8.62 -6.10 5.43
C THR A 105 9.84 -6.81 6.01
N HIS A 106 10.90 -6.99 5.23
CA HIS A 106 12.14 -7.65 5.68
C HIS A 106 13.18 -6.69 6.29
N ASN A 107 12.89 -5.39 6.35
CA ASN A 107 13.74 -4.38 6.96
C ASN A 107 12.88 -3.17 7.37
N SER A 108 12.18 -3.31 8.50
CA SER A 108 11.21 -2.35 9.07
C SER A 108 11.77 -0.95 9.32
N ARG A 109 13.08 -0.75 9.17
CA ARG A 109 13.72 0.56 9.23
C ARG A 109 13.45 1.43 8.00
N TYR A 110 12.97 0.83 6.91
CA TYR A 110 12.80 1.51 5.64
C TYR A 110 11.38 1.41 5.10
N VAL A 111 10.97 2.47 4.40
CA VAL A 111 9.71 2.54 3.67
C VAL A 111 9.97 3.08 2.27
N VAL A 112 9.30 2.50 1.28
CA VAL A 112 9.28 3.02 -0.10
C VAL A 112 8.05 3.89 -0.25
N ALA A 113 8.19 5.12 -0.72
CA ALA A 113 7.10 6.04 -0.95
C ALA A 113 7.01 6.44 -2.42
N ARG A 114 5.78 6.61 -2.91
CA ARG A 114 5.48 7.11 -4.24
C ARG A 114 4.93 8.53 -4.13
N GLY A 115 5.50 9.44 -4.91
CA GLY A 115 4.94 10.78 -5.05
C GLY A 115 3.53 10.73 -5.67
N SER A 116 2.68 11.66 -5.27
CA SER A 116 1.39 11.96 -5.89
C SER A 116 1.55 12.22 -7.39
N ASP A 117 0.51 11.96 -8.17
CA ASP A 117 0.49 12.16 -9.63
C ASP A 117 1.65 11.47 -10.38
N ASN A 118 2.00 10.26 -9.96
CA ASN A 118 3.13 9.49 -10.49
C ASN A 118 4.46 10.26 -10.33
N GLY A 119 4.66 10.82 -9.15
CA GLY A 119 5.92 11.42 -8.72
C GLY A 119 6.95 10.40 -8.27
N PRO A 120 8.23 10.81 -8.12
CA PRO A 120 9.36 9.90 -7.96
C PRO A 120 9.16 8.84 -6.87
N ILE A 121 9.79 7.68 -7.05
CA ILE A 121 9.87 6.67 -6.00
C ILE A 121 10.99 7.09 -5.05
N THR A 122 10.71 7.11 -3.76
CA THR A 122 11.65 7.51 -2.72
C THR A 122 11.77 6.42 -1.68
N VAL A 123 12.97 6.24 -1.12
CA VAL A 123 13.20 5.32 -0.01
C VAL A 123 13.57 6.13 1.22
N TRP A 124 12.93 5.86 2.35
CA TRP A 124 13.09 6.62 3.60
C TRP A 124 13.56 5.70 4.72
N ASN A 125 14.44 6.20 5.60
CA ASN A 125 14.77 5.52 6.86
C ASN A 125 13.94 6.16 7.99
N ILE A 126 13.05 5.39 8.60
CA ILE A 126 12.08 5.89 9.60
C ILE A 126 12.60 5.82 11.04
N THR A 127 13.74 5.15 11.27
CA THR A 127 14.32 4.98 12.62
C THR A 127 15.34 6.05 13.00
N ARG A 128 15.88 6.77 12.03
CA ARG A 128 16.67 7.97 12.32
C ARG A 128 15.69 9.02 12.83
N GLY A 129 15.69 9.26 14.15
CA GLY A 129 14.69 10.00 14.95
C GLY A 129 14.41 11.47 14.60
N GLN A 130 14.53 11.84 13.33
CA GLN A 130 14.01 13.05 12.74
C GLN A 130 13.52 12.71 11.33
N CYS A 131 12.23 12.43 11.14
CA CYS A 131 11.62 12.42 9.80
C CYS A 131 11.46 13.85 9.23
N ARG A 132 12.42 14.73 9.52
CA ARG A 132 12.73 15.95 8.79
C ARG A 132 13.99 15.63 7.98
N GLY A 133 13.83 15.24 6.73
CA GLY A 133 14.97 14.92 5.89
C GLY A 133 14.60 14.56 4.45
N GLU A 134 15.62 14.53 3.60
CA GLU A 134 15.52 14.03 2.23
C GLU A 134 15.49 12.49 2.22
N ALA A 135 14.84 11.92 1.22
CA ALA A 135 14.84 10.47 1.01
C ALA A 135 16.29 9.94 0.87
N VAL A 136 16.58 8.76 1.41
CA VAL A 136 17.90 8.12 1.29
C VAL A 136 18.19 7.60 -0.11
N SER A 137 17.14 7.44 -0.93
CA SER A 137 17.25 7.14 -2.36
C SER A 137 16.05 7.73 -3.09
N ILE A 138 16.27 8.19 -4.33
CA ILE A 138 15.25 8.76 -5.21
C ILE A 138 15.43 8.14 -6.59
N GLU A 139 14.39 7.48 -7.10
CA GLU A 139 14.33 6.94 -8.45
C GLU A 139 13.33 7.71 -9.30
N ARG A 140 13.79 8.19 -10.46
CA ARG A 140 13.02 9.01 -11.40
C ARG A 140 12.84 8.26 -12.72
N GLY A 141 11.72 8.50 -13.41
CA GLY A 141 11.48 7.98 -14.75
C GLY A 141 11.13 6.49 -14.83
N LEU A 142 10.78 5.85 -13.70
CA LEU A 142 10.34 4.45 -13.69
C LEU A 142 8.88 4.27 -14.12
N GLN A 143 8.11 5.34 -14.28
CA GLN A 143 6.66 5.27 -14.40
C GLN A 143 6.11 6.30 -15.39
N GLU A 144 5.03 5.94 -16.04
CA GLU A 144 4.20 6.81 -16.86
C GLU A 144 2.84 7.09 -16.19
N LYS A 145 2.09 8.05 -16.75
CA LYS A 145 0.85 8.55 -16.13
C LYS A 145 -0.20 7.46 -15.88
N ASN A 146 -0.23 6.43 -16.72
CA ASN A 146 -1.24 5.38 -16.69
C ASN A 146 -0.73 4.06 -16.08
N ASP A 147 0.52 4.03 -15.62
CA ASP A 147 1.14 2.82 -15.09
C ASP A 147 0.67 2.53 -13.66
N VAL A 148 0.48 1.24 -13.38
CA VAL A 148 0.25 0.75 -12.02
C VAL A 148 1.56 0.22 -11.47
N MET A 149 1.90 0.69 -10.27
CA MET A 149 3.10 0.28 -9.56
C MET A 149 2.72 -0.53 -8.34
N VAL A 150 3.38 -1.68 -8.17
CA VAL A 150 3.23 -2.58 -7.03
C VAL A 150 4.61 -2.77 -6.43
N VAL A 151 4.76 -2.45 -5.15
CA VAL A 151 6.06 -2.50 -4.46
C VAL A 151 6.02 -3.55 -3.36
N LYS A 152 7.11 -4.32 -3.25
CA LYS A 152 7.37 -5.22 -2.12
C LYS A 152 8.86 -5.24 -1.83
N ASP A 153 9.21 -4.79 -0.63
CA ASP A 153 10.60 -4.62 -0.21
C ASP A 153 11.39 -3.74 -1.20
N THR A 154 12.41 -4.29 -1.85
CA THR A 154 13.22 -3.58 -2.86
C THR A 154 12.66 -3.70 -4.28
N ARG A 155 11.65 -4.54 -4.49
CA ARG A 155 11.14 -4.85 -5.81
C ARG A 155 9.97 -3.95 -6.18
N VAL A 156 10.06 -3.36 -7.36
CA VAL A 156 9.03 -2.55 -7.99
C VAL A 156 8.55 -3.27 -9.25
N VAL A 157 7.28 -3.64 -9.28
CA VAL A 157 6.60 -4.20 -10.45
C VAL A 157 5.75 -3.10 -11.07
N ILE A 158 5.89 -2.87 -12.38
CA ILE A 158 5.24 -1.78 -13.10
C ILE A 158 4.44 -2.39 -14.24
N LEU A 159 3.13 -2.22 -14.17
CA LEU A 159 2.18 -2.65 -15.19
C LEU A 159 1.93 -1.47 -16.13
N SER A 160 2.25 -1.66 -17.41
CA SER A 160 2.23 -0.60 -18.42
C SER A 160 1.63 -1.10 -19.74
N ASP A 161 1.61 -0.21 -20.75
CA ASP A 161 1.06 -0.47 -22.08
C ASP A 161 -0.40 -0.94 -22.03
N ARG A 162 -1.29 -0.11 -21.47
CA ARG A 162 -2.73 -0.42 -21.43
C ARG A 162 -3.27 -0.66 -22.84
N GLY A 163 -4.12 -1.66 -22.98
CA GLY A 163 -4.89 -1.88 -24.20
C GLY A 163 -6.01 -2.88 -23.99
N MET A 164 -6.65 -3.27 -25.09
CA MET A 164 -7.72 -4.26 -25.06
C MET A 164 -7.18 -5.67 -25.32
N SER A 165 -7.73 -6.63 -24.61
CA SER A 165 -7.64 -8.06 -24.87
C SER A 165 -8.65 -8.43 -25.96
N SER A 166 -8.20 -9.09 -27.03
CA SER A 166 -9.09 -9.72 -28.01
C SER A 166 -9.30 -11.18 -27.62
N MET A 167 -10.10 -11.42 -26.58
CA MET A 167 -10.52 -12.77 -26.19
C MET A 167 -12.00 -12.99 -26.54
N GLU A 168 -12.42 -14.25 -26.66
CA GLU A 168 -13.72 -14.68 -27.20
C GLU A 168 -14.95 -14.18 -26.38
N HIS A 169 -14.75 -13.60 -25.20
CA HIS A 169 -15.81 -13.16 -24.29
C HIS A 169 -15.69 -11.68 -23.90
N GLY A 170 -15.58 -10.82 -24.89
CA GLY A 170 -15.61 -9.36 -24.72
C GLY A 170 -14.22 -8.74 -24.62
N SER A 171 -14.18 -7.43 -24.86
CA SER A 171 -12.95 -6.66 -24.83
C SER A 171 -12.61 -6.25 -23.40
N GLU A 172 -11.68 -6.98 -22.77
CA GLU A 172 -11.19 -6.65 -21.43
C GLU A 172 -10.04 -5.65 -21.50
N GLN A 173 -9.98 -4.73 -20.52
CA GLN A 173 -8.81 -3.84 -20.39
C GLN A 173 -7.68 -4.59 -19.71
N ILE A 174 -6.50 -4.57 -20.34
CA ILE A 174 -5.30 -5.25 -19.87
C ILE A 174 -4.07 -4.34 -19.93
N PHE A 175 -3.07 -4.63 -19.11
CA PHE A 175 -1.70 -4.19 -19.29
C PHE A 175 -0.95 -5.19 -20.16
N LYS A 176 -0.21 -4.67 -21.15
CA LYS A 176 0.52 -5.48 -22.14
C LYS A 176 1.99 -5.71 -21.81
N THR A 177 2.50 -5.00 -20.80
CA THR A 177 3.90 -5.09 -20.38
C THR A 177 4.03 -5.06 -18.87
N ILE A 178 4.93 -5.91 -18.35
CA ILE A 178 5.41 -5.84 -16.97
C ILE A 178 6.89 -5.45 -16.96
N TYR A 179 7.25 -4.40 -16.24
CA TYR A 179 8.63 -4.12 -15.87
C TYR A 179 8.88 -4.53 -14.42
N ILE A 180 10.06 -5.08 -14.15
CA ILE A 180 10.52 -5.41 -12.81
C ILE A 180 11.81 -4.63 -12.58
N TYR A 181 11.79 -3.77 -11.57
CA TYR A 181 12.92 -2.96 -11.15
C TYR A 181 13.31 -3.29 -9.71
N ASP A 182 14.60 -3.29 -9.43
CA ASP A 182 15.13 -3.51 -8.08
C ASP A 182 15.78 -2.22 -7.55
N LEU A 183 15.23 -1.69 -6.47
CA LEU A 183 15.64 -0.43 -5.82
C LEU A 183 17.01 -0.53 -5.15
N GLN A 184 17.49 -1.73 -4.83
CA GLN A 184 18.78 -1.92 -4.18
C GLN A 184 19.92 -1.85 -5.20
N THR A 185 19.76 -2.56 -6.31
CA THR A 185 20.72 -2.59 -7.43
C THR A 185 20.53 -1.45 -8.41
N LYS A 186 19.40 -0.74 -8.33
CA LYS A 186 18.98 0.37 -9.19
C LYS A 186 18.90 0.00 -10.67
N LYS A 187 18.40 -1.21 -10.96
CA LYS A 187 18.35 -1.75 -12.32
C LYS A 187 17.00 -2.37 -12.65
N TYR A 188 16.64 -2.30 -13.92
CA TYR A 188 15.61 -3.17 -14.48
C TYR A 188 16.12 -4.61 -14.48
N VAL A 189 15.44 -5.45 -13.71
CA VAL A 189 15.70 -6.88 -13.63
C VAL A 189 15.08 -7.58 -14.83
N ARG A 190 13.89 -7.15 -15.26
CA ARG A 190 13.16 -7.81 -16.34
C ARG A 190 12.16 -6.88 -17.02
N LYS A 191 11.93 -7.12 -18.31
CA LYS A 191 10.77 -6.64 -19.08
C LYS A 191 10.06 -7.87 -19.65
N ILE A 192 8.75 -7.98 -19.44
CA ILE A 192 7.91 -9.07 -19.97
C ILE A 192 6.91 -8.45 -20.93
N HIS A 193 7.00 -8.85 -22.19
CA HIS A 193 6.10 -8.46 -23.26
C HIS A 193 6.11 -9.54 -24.36
N PRO A 194 4.95 -9.91 -24.95
CA PRO A 194 3.61 -9.48 -24.56
C PRO A 194 3.13 -10.20 -23.28
N VAL A 195 2.25 -9.53 -22.52
CA VAL A 195 1.50 -10.15 -21.42
C VAL A 195 0.05 -9.65 -21.43
N ALA A 196 -0.85 -10.33 -20.73
CA ALA A 196 -2.22 -9.87 -20.50
C ALA A 196 -2.52 -9.89 -18.99
N VAL A 197 -2.25 -8.78 -18.32
CA VAL A 197 -2.64 -8.57 -16.91
C VAL A 197 -3.92 -7.75 -16.89
N MET A 198 -5.01 -8.30 -16.37
CA MET A 198 -6.28 -7.58 -16.27
C MET A 198 -6.16 -6.33 -15.41
N THR A 199 -6.87 -5.26 -15.78
CA THR A 199 -6.89 -4.03 -14.98
C THR A 199 -7.83 -4.17 -13.78
N CYS A 200 -7.32 -3.97 -12.57
CA CYS A 200 -8.08 -3.69 -11.35
C CYS A 200 -7.53 -2.41 -10.65
N PRO A 201 -8.21 -1.89 -9.61
CA PRO A 201 -7.65 -0.88 -8.74
C PRO A 201 -6.23 -1.22 -8.26
N ARG A 202 -5.36 -0.22 -8.18
CA ARG A 202 -3.92 -0.39 -7.87
C ARG A 202 -3.69 -1.06 -6.52
N ASP A 203 -4.51 -0.74 -5.54
CA ASP A 203 -4.49 -1.28 -4.18
C ASP A 203 -5.00 -2.73 -4.10
N GLU A 204 -5.45 -3.32 -5.20
CA GLU A 204 -5.86 -4.73 -5.28
C GLU A 204 -4.77 -5.65 -5.84
N TYR A 205 -3.65 -5.11 -6.33
CA TYR A 205 -2.48 -5.93 -6.71
C TYR A 205 -1.56 -6.21 -5.54
N ARG A 206 -0.99 -7.42 -5.48
CA ARG A 206 0.01 -7.81 -4.48
C ARG A 206 1.11 -8.67 -5.08
N ILE A 207 2.35 -8.47 -4.63
CA ILE A 207 3.45 -9.38 -4.99
C ILE A 207 3.49 -10.54 -3.98
N LEU A 208 3.29 -11.76 -4.47
CA LEU A 208 3.35 -12.98 -3.68
C LEU A 208 4.72 -13.64 -3.87
N GLY A 209 5.39 -13.98 -2.77
CA GLY A 209 6.75 -14.52 -2.83
C GLY A 209 7.71 -13.59 -3.59
N ALA A 210 8.54 -14.19 -4.46
CA ALA A 210 9.55 -13.52 -5.27
C ALA A 210 9.23 -13.50 -6.77
N ASP A 211 8.15 -14.15 -7.22
CA ASP A 211 7.96 -14.47 -8.63
C ASP A 211 6.49 -14.44 -9.07
N ARG A 212 5.58 -13.97 -8.21
CA ARG A 212 4.14 -13.97 -8.50
C ARG A 212 3.50 -12.63 -8.26
N LEU A 213 2.58 -12.27 -9.15
CA LEU A 213 1.71 -11.12 -9.03
C LEU A 213 0.27 -11.61 -8.85
N LEU A 214 -0.38 -11.16 -7.79
CA LEU A 214 -1.81 -11.34 -7.55
C LEU A 214 -2.54 -10.07 -7.99
N GLY A 215 -3.73 -10.26 -8.56
CA GLY A 215 -4.72 -9.21 -8.77
C GLY A 215 -6.12 -9.81 -8.79
N VAL A 216 -7.12 -8.95 -8.98
CA VAL A 216 -8.53 -9.32 -8.98
C VAL A 216 -9.05 -9.30 -10.42
N ALA A 217 -9.91 -10.25 -10.77
CA ALA A 217 -10.61 -10.23 -12.05
C ALA A 217 -11.50 -8.99 -12.17
N GLN A 218 -11.71 -8.49 -13.39
CA GLN A 218 -12.43 -7.22 -13.61
C GLN A 218 -13.89 -7.29 -13.13
N ASP A 219 -14.51 -8.46 -13.20
CA ASP A 219 -15.85 -8.78 -12.69
C ASP A 219 -15.88 -9.07 -11.18
N ARG A 220 -14.72 -9.01 -10.50
CA ARG A 220 -14.50 -9.35 -9.08
C ARG A 220 -14.90 -10.78 -8.70
N SER A 221 -15.04 -11.70 -9.66
CA SER A 221 -15.49 -13.08 -9.38
C SER A 221 -14.40 -13.99 -8.81
N HIS A 222 -13.13 -13.64 -9.03
CA HIS A 222 -11.99 -14.45 -8.61
C HIS A 222 -10.70 -13.64 -8.55
N PHE A 223 -9.69 -14.21 -7.90
CA PHE A 223 -8.32 -13.71 -7.99
C PHE A 223 -7.55 -14.40 -9.12
N VAL A 224 -6.61 -13.68 -9.71
CA VAL A 224 -5.71 -14.22 -10.72
C VAL A 224 -4.26 -14.02 -10.29
N VAL A 225 -3.46 -15.06 -10.49
CA VAL A 225 -2.03 -15.07 -10.17
C VAL A 225 -1.25 -15.19 -11.48
N TRP A 226 -0.41 -14.21 -11.76
CA TRP A 226 0.53 -14.21 -12.89
C TRP A 226 1.95 -14.52 -12.43
N SER A 227 2.71 -15.20 -13.28
CA SER A 227 4.15 -15.37 -13.13
C SER A 227 4.87 -14.08 -13.51
N LEU A 228 5.71 -13.58 -12.59
CA LEU A 228 6.65 -12.50 -12.85
C LEU A 228 7.94 -13.00 -13.54
N GLU A 229 8.02 -14.29 -13.89
CA GLU A 229 9.10 -14.83 -14.71
C GLU A 229 8.78 -14.70 -16.20
N ASN A 230 7.56 -15.07 -16.59
CA ASN A 230 7.17 -15.20 -18.00
C ASN A 230 5.81 -14.53 -18.34
N GLY A 231 5.10 -13.95 -17.37
CA GLY A 231 3.81 -13.27 -17.58
C GLY A 231 2.59 -14.18 -17.67
N GLN A 232 2.77 -15.50 -17.62
CA GLN A 232 1.66 -16.44 -17.76
C GLN A 232 0.78 -16.49 -16.51
N VAL A 233 -0.51 -16.78 -16.69
CA VAL A 233 -1.41 -17.05 -15.57
C VAL A 233 -1.03 -18.40 -14.94
N ILE A 234 -0.64 -18.37 -13.67
CA ILE A 234 -0.33 -19.55 -12.86
C ILE A 234 -1.61 -20.16 -12.30
N ASN A 235 -2.50 -19.33 -11.76
CA ASN A 235 -3.70 -19.81 -11.07
C ASN A 235 -4.87 -18.81 -11.14
N ARG A 236 -6.09 -19.33 -11.04
CA ARG A 236 -7.33 -18.57 -10.86
C ARG A 236 -8.07 -19.10 -9.63
N MET A 237 -8.20 -18.27 -8.61
CA MET A 237 -8.78 -18.66 -7.32
C MET A 237 -10.20 -18.11 -7.23
N LYS A 238 -11.18 -18.94 -7.55
CA LYS A 238 -12.61 -18.63 -7.32
C LYS A 238 -12.92 -18.78 -5.84
N LEU A 239 -13.57 -17.77 -5.27
CA LEU A 239 -14.10 -17.86 -3.92
C LEU A 239 -15.49 -18.47 -4.02
N ASP A 240 -15.64 -19.72 -3.58
CA ASP A 240 -16.94 -20.36 -3.46
C ASP A 240 -17.45 -20.14 -2.03
N PHE A 241 -18.17 -19.05 -1.83
CA PHE A 241 -18.74 -18.72 -0.53
C PHE A 241 -19.97 -19.57 -0.17
N SER A 242 -20.55 -20.31 -1.13
CA SER A 242 -21.75 -21.15 -0.88
C SER A 242 -21.53 -22.20 0.20
N LYS A 243 -20.27 -22.62 0.41
CA LYS A 243 -19.89 -23.57 1.46
C LYS A 243 -19.90 -22.97 2.87
N TYR A 244 -19.84 -21.65 2.99
CA TYR A 244 -19.87 -20.94 4.28
C TYR A 244 -21.28 -20.45 4.64
N GLU A 245 -22.15 -20.24 3.65
CA GLU A 245 -23.58 -19.91 3.86
C GLU A 245 -24.40 -21.09 4.43
N LEU A 246 -23.95 -22.34 4.22
CA LEU A 246 -24.60 -23.53 4.79
C LEU A 246 -24.32 -23.73 6.28
N ALA A 247 -23.35 -23.02 6.87
CA ALA A 247 -23.02 -23.14 8.29
C ALA A 247 -23.90 -22.24 9.19
N GLU A 248 -24.50 -21.18 8.66
CA GLU A 248 -25.42 -20.32 9.42
C GLU A 248 -26.83 -20.92 9.52
N ASN A 249 -27.28 -21.71 8.54
CA ASN A 249 -28.60 -22.35 8.55
C ASN A 249 -28.70 -23.63 9.40
N LEU A 250 -27.62 -24.01 10.10
CA LEU A 250 -27.61 -25.13 11.05
C LEU A 250 -27.42 -24.67 12.51
N ALA A 251 -27.37 -23.35 12.74
CA ALA A 251 -27.23 -22.75 14.07
C ALA A 251 -28.47 -21.94 14.51
N GLU A 252 -29.58 -22.01 13.77
CA GLU A 252 -30.92 -21.56 14.20
C GLU A 252 -31.78 -22.72 14.71
#